data_AF-A0A1F5X387-F1
#
_entry.id   AF-A0A1F5X387-F1
#
_cell.length_a   1.000
_cell.length_b   1.000
_cell.length_c   1.000
_cell.angle_alpha   90.00
_cell.angle_beta   90.00
_cell.angle_gamma   90.00
#
_symmetry.space_group_name_H-M   'P 1'
#
loop_
_entity.id
_entity.type
_entity.pdbx_description
1 polymer ?
#
loop_
_entity_poly.entity_id
_entity_poly.type
_entity_poly.pdbx_seq_one_letter_code
_entity_poly.pdbx_strand_id
1 'polypeptide(L)'
;MNPNASKNRELIKQYPFVSDILSARMEPHNGQGGTSVNDLTIRVEKADGDLMFRRADNVGLGDSSGIFQFKGNRKDQVMRRGEYLFAIDGKGKIVNRVNWPRNDEEKRKTGEIYGWSALWTGRVTFANNKEVYSNPIWDKVRYLVWVTVEAWHADTKNDDVPGGRFGEFKDRLIHITIYSAPDQGFEKLREESSAYSNLVLDSRLMTRGVIEKDHDIVSIGGMLYEMCITFQDEVYFNGMKDVLDTGPFRGASGQFGMVKVLCAEMCGYDRVMLEDNSSYVTFQLRPGSKHMYVLGQQGTLPQIRNLVRTVVRM
;
A
#
# COMPACT_ATOMS: atom_id res chain seq x y z
N MET A 1 -9.97 4.48 21.09
CA MET A 1 -10.19 5.87 21.52
C MET A 1 -11.66 6.23 21.38
N ASN A 2 -12.27 6.49 22.52
CA ASN A 2 -13.68 6.84 22.64
C ASN A 2 -14.03 8.07 21.76
N PRO A 3 -15.07 8.00 20.90
CA PRO A 3 -15.57 9.15 20.13
C PRO A 3 -15.91 10.37 21.00
N ASN A 4 -16.16 10.15 22.29
CA ASN A 4 -16.44 11.19 23.28
C ASN A 4 -15.20 11.87 23.89
N ALA A 5 -13.98 11.46 23.52
CA ALA A 5 -12.78 12.12 23.98
C ALA A 5 -12.78 13.60 23.55
N SER A 6 -12.40 14.52 24.45
CA SER A 6 -12.42 15.97 24.21
C SER A 6 -11.67 16.37 22.94
N LYS A 7 -10.48 15.80 22.73
CA LYS A 7 -9.64 16.02 21.55
C LYS A 7 -10.35 15.68 20.24
N ASN A 8 -11.12 14.58 20.21
CA ASN A 8 -11.87 14.18 19.03
C ASN A 8 -13.08 15.10 18.80
N ARG A 9 -13.74 15.56 19.87
CA ARG A 9 -14.86 16.53 19.77
C ARG A 9 -14.40 17.88 19.24
N GLU A 10 -13.25 18.37 19.68
CA GLU A 10 -12.67 19.63 19.19
C GLU A 10 -12.31 19.55 17.70
N LEU A 11 -11.68 18.46 17.28
CA LEU A 11 -11.37 18.22 15.88
C LEU A 11 -12.63 18.11 15.01
N ILE A 12 -13.67 17.43 15.47
CA ILE A 12 -14.96 17.35 14.75
C ILE A 12 -15.61 18.74 14.65
N LYS A 13 -15.50 19.59 15.67
CA LYS A 13 -15.97 20.98 15.58
C LYS A 13 -15.17 21.79 14.55
N GLN A 14 -13.86 21.59 14.47
CA GLN A 14 -13.00 22.25 13.50
C GLN A 14 -13.23 21.76 12.07
N TYR A 15 -13.55 20.47 11.91
CA TYR A 15 -13.79 19.81 10.63
C TYR A 15 -15.17 19.12 10.62
N PRO A 16 -16.27 19.89 10.48
CA PRO A 16 -17.64 19.35 10.60
C PRO A 16 -17.96 18.21 9.64
N PHE A 17 -17.33 18.19 8.45
CA PHE A 17 -17.47 17.15 7.44
C PHE A 17 -17.05 15.75 7.93
N VAL A 18 -16.28 15.65 9.02
CA VAL A 18 -15.96 14.36 9.65
C VAL A 18 -17.23 13.65 10.09
N SER A 19 -18.24 14.37 10.57
CA SER A 19 -19.54 13.79 10.95
C SER A 19 -20.27 13.18 9.74
N ASP A 20 -20.23 13.86 8.60
CA ASP A 20 -20.83 13.39 7.35
C ASP A 20 -20.12 12.13 6.84
N ILE A 21 -18.78 12.11 6.92
CA ILE A 21 -17.96 10.94 6.59
C ILE A 21 -18.32 9.75 7.51
N LEU A 22 -18.36 9.96 8.82
CA LEU A 22 -18.68 8.90 9.78
C LEU A 22 -20.12 8.37 9.63
N SER A 23 -21.02 9.17 9.07
CA SER A 23 -22.39 8.77 8.76
C SER A 23 -22.50 8.02 7.43
N ALA A 24 -21.48 8.10 6.56
CA ALA A 24 -21.46 7.39 5.31
C ALA A 24 -21.30 5.87 5.54
N ARG A 25 -21.96 5.06 4.70
CA ARG A 25 -21.75 3.62 4.71
C ARG A 25 -20.31 3.30 4.26
N MET A 26 -19.50 2.83 5.20
CA MET A 26 -18.07 2.53 5.03
C MET A 26 -17.72 1.13 5.57
N GLU A 27 -18.71 0.23 5.65
CA GLU A 27 -18.47 -1.13 6.13
C GLU A 27 -17.59 -1.92 5.14
N PRO A 28 -16.51 -2.56 5.63
CA PRO A 28 -15.69 -3.44 4.82
C PRO A 28 -16.45 -4.75 4.55
N HIS A 29 -16.90 -4.91 3.30
CA HIS A 29 -17.55 -6.07 2.67
C HIS A 29 -18.80 -6.61 3.39
N ASN A 30 -19.99 -6.42 2.81
CA ASN A 30 -21.27 -7.12 3.08
C ASN A 30 -21.66 -7.41 4.55
N GLY A 31 -20.99 -6.83 5.55
CA GLY A 31 -21.35 -6.94 6.95
C GLY A 31 -22.60 -6.12 7.21
N GLN A 32 -23.59 -6.74 7.86
CA GLN A 32 -24.57 -5.99 8.64
C GLN A 32 -23.85 -5.50 9.89
N GLY A 33 -23.18 -4.35 9.78
CA GLY A 33 -22.43 -3.75 10.89
C GLY A 33 -23.36 -3.20 11.96
N GLY A 34 -23.08 -3.53 13.22
CA GLY A 34 -23.54 -2.74 14.36
C GLY A 34 -22.90 -1.35 14.34
N THR A 35 -23.53 -0.36 14.99
CA THR A 35 -23.12 1.05 14.92
C THR A 35 -21.92 1.43 15.80
N SER A 36 -21.35 0.51 16.59
CA SER A 36 -20.34 0.88 17.60
C SER A 36 -18.95 1.12 17.00
N VAL A 37 -18.53 2.39 17.01
CA VAL A 37 -17.13 2.79 16.82
C VAL A 37 -16.45 2.83 18.19
N ASN A 38 -15.49 1.94 18.41
CA ASN A 38 -14.75 1.90 19.68
C ASN A 38 -13.46 2.74 19.64
N ASP A 39 -12.91 2.95 18.44
CA ASP A 39 -11.71 3.78 18.25
C ASP A 39 -11.84 4.74 17.07
N LEU A 40 -11.66 6.04 17.34
CA LEU A 40 -11.50 7.08 16.34
C LEU A 40 -10.15 7.77 16.52
N THR A 41 -9.29 7.62 15.51
CA THR A 41 -8.01 8.34 15.41
C THR A 41 -8.09 9.35 14.27
N ILE A 42 -7.85 10.64 14.54
CA ILE A 42 -7.82 11.70 13.52
C ILE A 42 -6.42 12.32 13.48
N ARG A 43 -5.86 12.45 12.28
CA ARG A 43 -4.61 13.15 11.99
C ARG A 43 -4.85 14.24 10.96
N VAL A 44 -4.03 15.28 11.01
CA VAL A 44 -4.04 16.38 10.04
C VAL A 44 -2.64 16.52 9.47
N GLU A 45 -2.53 16.48 8.16
CA GLU A 45 -1.28 16.48 7.41
C GLU A 45 -1.41 17.40 6.19
N LYS A 46 -0.28 17.82 5.61
CA LYS A 46 -0.28 18.52 4.31
C LYS A 46 -0.22 17.47 3.21
N ALA A 47 -1.02 17.62 2.15
CA ALA A 47 -0.95 16.72 1.01
C ALA A 47 0.42 16.80 0.32
N ASP A 48 0.93 15.65 -0.10
CA ASP A 48 2.21 15.48 -0.78
C ASP A 48 2.09 14.51 -1.97
N GLY A 49 3.21 14.25 -2.65
CA GLY A 49 3.23 13.37 -3.80
C GLY A 49 2.95 11.91 -3.45
N ASP A 50 3.26 11.49 -2.23
CA ASP A 50 2.94 10.15 -1.74
C ASP A 50 1.43 9.95 -1.68
N LEU A 51 0.66 10.96 -1.24
CA LEU A 51 -0.80 10.91 -1.31
C LEU A 51 -1.31 10.74 -2.75
N MET A 52 -0.69 11.39 -3.73
CA MET A 52 -1.15 11.33 -5.12
C MET A 52 -1.07 9.89 -5.65
N PHE A 53 0.03 9.19 -5.39
CA PHE A 53 0.23 7.79 -5.80
C PHE A 53 -0.10 6.77 -4.72
N ARG A 54 -0.73 7.22 -3.62
CA ARG A 54 -1.12 6.33 -2.53
C ARG A 54 -2.10 5.30 -3.05
N ARG A 55 -1.78 4.06 -2.76
CA ARG A 55 -2.63 2.91 -3.03
C ARG A 55 -3.18 2.40 -1.71
N ALA A 56 -4.31 1.71 -1.83
CA ALA A 56 -4.95 1.00 -0.75
C ALA A 56 -5.28 -0.40 -1.25
N ASP A 57 -5.26 -1.34 -0.32
CA ASP A 57 -5.81 -2.66 -0.54
C ASP A 57 -6.83 -2.90 0.57
N ASN A 58 -8.07 -3.14 0.19
CA ASN A 58 -9.07 -3.60 1.12
C ASN A 58 -8.74 -5.04 1.48
N VAL A 59 -8.08 -5.22 2.61
CA VAL A 59 -7.67 -6.54 3.09
C VAL A 59 -8.73 -7.11 4.02
N GLY A 60 -9.10 -8.34 3.77
CA GLY A 60 -9.75 -9.19 4.75
C GLY A 60 -9.16 -10.58 4.59
N LEU A 61 -9.57 -11.51 5.43
CA LEU A 61 -9.33 -12.91 5.11
C LEU A 61 -9.99 -13.22 3.77
N GLY A 62 -9.17 -13.43 2.74
CA GLY A 62 -9.62 -14.04 1.50
C GLY A 62 -9.92 -15.53 1.71
N ASP A 63 -10.63 -16.13 0.75
CA ASP A 63 -11.11 -17.52 0.78
C ASP A 63 -9.99 -18.58 0.89
N SER A 64 -8.72 -18.18 0.90
CA SER A 64 -7.55 -19.06 1.04
C SER A 64 -6.48 -18.51 2.00
N SER A 65 -6.84 -17.53 2.83
CA SER A 65 -5.90 -16.89 3.74
C SER A 65 -5.87 -17.61 5.09
N GLY A 66 -4.75 -18.27 5.39
CA GLY A 66 -4.46 -18.77 6.73
C GLY A 66 -4.09 -17.60 7.66
N ILE A 67 -4.65 -17.60 8.88
CA ILE A 67 -4.24 -16.64 9.92
C ILE A 67 -3.17 -17.25 10.79
N PHE A 68 -2.09 -16.50 10.99
CA PHE A 68 -1.11 -16.72 12.06
C PHE A 68 -1.19 -15.56 13.08
N GLN A 69 -2.22 -15.52 13.92
CA GLN A 69 -2.25 -14.65 15.10
C GLN A 69 -2.81 -15.42 16.30
N PHE A 70 -1.90 -16.05 17.04
CA PHE A 70 -2.23 -16.91 18.19
C PHE A 70 -2.12 -16.22 19.56
N LYS A 71 -1.68 -14.94 19.62
CA LYS A 71 -1.38 -14.25 20.89
C LYS A 71 -1.69 -12.74 20.82
N GLY A 72 -2.11 -12.16 21.96
CA GLY A 72 -2.35 -10.71 22.13
C GLY A 72 -3.83 -10.34 22.36
N ASN A 73 -4.12 -9.03 22.38
CA ASN A 73 -5.45 -8.47 22.68
C ASN A 73 -6.53 -8.76 21.61
N ARG A 74 -6.13 -9.34 20.47
CA ARG A 74 -6.99 -9.71 19.34
C ARG A 74 -7.04 -11.22 19.10
N LYS A 75 -6.67 -12.03 20.11
CA LYS A 75 -6.76 -13.49 20.03
C LYS A 75 -8.20 -13.92 19.68
N ASP A 76 -8.32 -14.93 18.81
CA ASP A 76 -9.60 -15.48 18.31
C ASP A 76 -10.50 -14.41 17.64
N GLN A 77 -9.90 -13.39 17.03
CA GLN A 77 -10.60 -12.39 16.23
C GLN A 77 -10.04 -12.31 14.81
N VAL A 78 -10.91 -11.95 13.88
CA VAL A 78 -10.58 -11.75 12.46
C VAL A 78 -11.01 -10.35 12.01
N MET A 79 -10.29 -9.80 11.03
CA MET A 79 -10.46 -8.40 10.62
C MET A 79 -10.80 -8.27 9.14
N ARG A 80 -11.65 -7.28 8.82
CA ARG A 80 -11.84 -6.74 7.48
C ARG A 80 -11.47 -5.25 7.47
N ARG A 81 -10.74 -4.81 6.46
CA ARG A 81 -10.31 -3.44 6.24
C ARG A 81 -10.94 -2.87 4.97
N GLY A 82 -11.42 -1.65 5.06
CA GLY A 82 -11.92 -0.85 3.95
C GLY A 82 -11.24 0.51 3.96
N GLU A 83 -10.83 0.98 2.78
CA GLU A 83 -10.16 2.26 2.60
C GLU A 83 -10.90 3.15 1.61
N TYR A 84 -11.00 4.42 1.96
CA TYR A 84 -11.80 5.43 1.28
C TYR A 84 -11.05 6.75 1.23
N LEU A 85 -11.25 7.51 0.17
CA LEU A 85 -10.72 8.86 0.03
C LEU A 85 -11.84 9.81 -0.38
N PHE A 86 -12.10 10.79 0.46
CA PHE A 86 -13.13 11.80 0.25
C PHE A 86 -12.50 13.10 -0.21
N ALA A 87 -13.08 13.72 -1.23
CA ALA A 87 -12.73 15.07 -1.64
C ALA A 87 -13.74 16.04 -1.04
N ILE A 88 -13.25 17.01 -0.26
CA ILE A 88 -14.05 17.98 0.48
C ILE A 88 -13.82 19.37 -0.08
N ASP A 89 -14.89 20.11 -0.37
CA ASP A 89 -14.80 21.46 -0.91
C ASP A 89 -14.50 22.54 0.16
N GLY A 90 -14.33 23.79 -0.30
CA GLY A 90 -14.09 24.94 0.57
C GLY A 90 -15.21 25.22 1.59
N LYS A 91 -16.43 24.71 1.35
CA LYS A 91 -17.61 24.84 2.22
C LYS A 91 -17.77 23.64 3.17
N GLY A 92 -16.88 22.65 3.10
CA GLY A 92 -16.96 21.44 3.91
C GLY A 92 -17.91 20.37 3.35
N LYS A 93 -18.30 20.42 2.07
CA LYS A 93 -19.14 19.39 1.45
C LYS A 93 -18.29 18.31 0.79
N ILE A 94 -18.74 17.05 0.91
CA ILE A 94 -18.18 15.93 0.14
C ILE A 94 -18.59 16.12 -1.33
N VAL A 95 -17.61 16.39 -2.20
CA VAL A 95 -17.83 16.56 -3.65
C VAL A 95 -17.44 15.34 -4.47
N ASN A 96 -16.63 14.45 -3.90
CA ASN A 96 -16.31 13.15 -4.49
C ASN A 96 -15.90 12.13 -3.43
N ARG A 97 -16.00 10.86 -3.77
CA ARG A 97 -15.57 9.73 -2.94
C ARG A 97 -15.00 8.63 -3.82
N VAL A 98 -13.77 8.22 -3.51
CA VAL A 98 -13.14 7.03 -4.06
C VAL A 98 -13.20 5.91 -3.04
N ASN A 99 -13.65 4.74 -3.51
CA ASN A 99 -13.64 3.50 -2.76
C ASN A 99 -12.61 2.58 -3.40
N TRP A 100 -11.66 2.07 -2.63
CA TRP A 100 -10.76 1.07 -3.19
C TRP A 100 -11.50 -0.24 -3.47
N PRO A 101 -11.04 -1.01 -4.47
CA PRO A 101 -11.68 -2.29 -4.80
C PRO A 101 -11.58 -3.26 -3.64
N ARG A 102 -12.63 -4.05 -3.43
CA ARG A 102 -12.76 -4.94 -2.28
C ARG A 102 -11.96 -6.24 -2.40
N ASN A 103 -11.73 -6.66 -3.63
CA ASN A 103 -11.05 -7.91 -3.96
C ASN A 103 -10.48 -7.80 -5.38
N ASP A 104 -9.75 -8.83 -5.80
CA ASP A 104 -9.13 -8.86 -7.13
C ASP A 104 -10.16 -8.81 -8.28
N GLU A 105 -11.38 -9.32 -8.08
CA GLU A 105 -12.43 -9.26 -9.10
C GLU A 105 -12.91 -7.83 -9.34
N GLU A 106 -13.24 -7.10 -8.27
CA GLU A 106 -13.57 -5.68 -8.36
C GLU A 106 -12.39 -4.88 -8.92
N LYS A 107 -11.16 -5.21 -8.49
CA LYS A 107 -9.94 -4.53 -8.95
C LYS A 107 -9.73 -4.72 -10.46
N ARG A 108 -9.98 -5.91 -11.00
CA ARG A 108 -9.96 -6.17 -12.45
C ARG A 108 -11.01 -5.37 -13.20
N LYS A 109 -12.18 -5.11 -12.60
CA LYS A 109 -13.25 -4.31 -13.23
C LYS A 109 -12.95 -2.81 -13.20
N THR A 110 -12.39 -2.31 -12.10
CA THR A 110 -12.19 -0.87 -11.90
C THR A 110 -10.80 -0.37 -12.29
N GLY A 111 -9.86 -1.28 -12.56
CA GLY A 111 -8.44 -0.98 -12.74
C GLY A 111 -7.75 -0.55 -11.45
N GLU A 112 -6.48 -0.19 -11.56
CA GLU A 112 -5.72 0.40 -10.46
C GLU A 112 -6.24 1.80 -10.14
N ILE A 113 -6.43 2.06 -8.85
CA ILE A 113 -6.90 3.34 -8.32
C ILE A 113 -5.83 3.92 -7.41
N TYR A 114 -5.55 5.20 -7.62
CA TYR A 114 -4.57 5.97 -6.85
C TYR A 114 -5.26 7.11 -6.09
N GLY A 115 -4.60 7.68 -5.09
CA GLY A 115 -5.16 8.79 -4.32
C GLY A 115 -5.55 10.00 -5.17
N TRP A 116 -4.81 10.27 -6.25
CA TRP A 116 -5.18 11.33 -7.19
C TRP A 116 -6.59 11.12 -7.76
N SER A 117 -7.07 9.89 -7.97
CA SER A 117 -8.38 9.60 -8.57
C SER A 117 -9.57 10.30 -7.90
N ALA A 118 -9.45 10.74 -6.65
CA ALA A 118 -10.47 11.54 -5.96
C ALA A 118 -10.67 12.96 -6.51
N LEU A 119 -9.74 13.47 -7.31
CA LEU A 119 -9.79 14.81 -7.92
C LEU A 119 -10.60 14.86 -9.23
N TRP A 120 -11.31 13.79 -9.57
CA TRP A 120 -12.13 13.68 -10.78
C TRP A 120 -13.51 13.09 -10.48
N THR A 121 -14.59 13.73 -10.95
CA THR A 121 -15.96 13.28 -10.68
C THR A 121 -16.55 12.36 -11.74
N GLY A 122 -15.86 12.14 -12.86
CA GLY A 122 -16.31 11.26 -13.93
C GLY A 122 -15.26 10.22 -14.33
N ARG A 123 -15.75 9.06 -14.78
CA ARG A 123 -14.98 8.11 -15.60
C ARG A 123 -15.60 8.08 -16.99
N VAL A 124 -14.77 8.13 -18.02
CA VAL A 124 -15.18 8.07 -19.43
C VAL A 124 -14.41 6.92 -20.08
N THR A 125 -15.11 6.10 -20.84
CA THR A 125 -14.49 5.06 -21.65
C THR A 125 -14.35 5.56 -23.07
N PHE A 126 -13.13 5.64 -23.58
CA PHE A 126 -12.89 5.95 -24.99
C PHE A 126 -13.30 4.78 -25.89
N ALA A 127 -13.45 5.06 -27.20
CA ALA A 127 -13.83 4.05 -28.20
C ALA A 127 -12.87 2.84 -28.29
N ASN A 128 -11.66 2.95 -27.74
CA ASN A 128 -10.68 1.87 -27.60
C ASN A 128 -10.78 1.12 -26.27
N ASN A 129 -11.90 1.24 -25.55
CA ASN A 129 -12.16 0.68 -24.22
C ASN A 129 -11.21 1.15 -23.11
N LYS A 130 -10.42 2.21 -23.33
CA LYS A 130 -9.58 2.80 -22.29
C LYS A 130 -10.43 3.67 -21.36
N GLU A 131 -10.44 3.36 -20.06
CA GLU A 131 -11.03 4.24 -19.04
C GLU A 131 -10.10 5.43 -18.76
N VAL A 132 -10.69 6.63 -18.73
CA VAL A 132 -10.00 7.88 -18.40
C VAL A 132 -10.85 8.68 -17.43
N TYR A 133 -10.17 9.40 -16.53
CA TYR A 133 -10.82 10.29 -15.58
C TYR A 133 -11.21 11.61 -16.27
N SER A 134 -12.46 12.04 -16.06
CA SER A 134 -13.03 13.26 -16.62
C SER A 134 -13.60 14.16 -15.52
N ASN A 135 -13.90 15.41 -15.86
CA ASN A 135 -14.46 16.42 -14.96
C ASN A 135 -13.55 16.64 -13.73
N PRO A 136 -12.39 17.28 -13.95
CA PRO A 136 -11.50 17.60 -12.84
C PRO A 136 -12.16 18.56 -11.87
N ILE A 137 -11.86 18.37 -10.58
CA ILE A 137 -12.38 19.19 -9.48
C ILE A 137 -11.28 19.70 -8.53
N TRP A 138 -10.01 19.60 -8.93
CA TRP A 138 -8.87 19.97 -8.08
C TRP A 138 -8.92 21.40 -7.54
N ASP A 139 -9.52 22.33 -8.29
CA ASP A 139 -9.73 23.74 -7.93
C ASP A 139 -10.80 23.92 -6.84
N LYS A 140 -11.71 22.96 -6.70
CA LYS A 140 -12.82 22.97 -5.74
C LYS A 140 -12.46 22.27 -4.44
N VAL A 141 -11.45 21.41 -4.44
CA VAL A 141 -11.08 20.58 -3.30
C VAL A 141 -10.18 21.35 -2.34
N ARG A 142 -10.62 21.46 -1.09
CA ARG A 142 -9.85 22.04 0.02
C ARG A 142 -9.15 20.98 0.87
N TYR A 143 -9.80 19.83 1.04
CA TYR A 143 -9.23 18.70 1.77
C TYR A 143 -9.41 17.39 1.02
N LEU A 144 -8.39 16.55 1.06
CA LEU A 144 -8.52 15.12 0.78
C LEU A 144 -8.52 14.38 2.12
N VAL A 145 -9.53 13.56 2.37
CA VAL A 145 -9.69 12.87 3.66
C VAL A 145 -9.59 11.38 3.45
N TRP A 146 -8.46 10.80 3.86
CA TRP A 146 -8.23 9.37 3.83
C TRP A 146 -8.88 8.72 5.05
N VAL A 147 -9.62 7.65 4.84
CA VAL A 147 -10.31 6.92 5.90
C VAL A 147 -10.02 5.43 5.76
N THR A 148 -9.41 4.85 6.80
CA THR A 148 -9.24 3.40 6.94
C THR A 148 -10.20 2.92 8.02
N VAL A 149 -11.10 2.00 7.66
CA VAL A 149 -12.05 1.34 8.55
C VAL A 149 -11.63 -0.10 8.76
N GLU A 150 -11.47 -0.51 10.01
CA GLU A 150 -11.22 -1.90 10.38
C GLU A 150 -12.39 -2.43 11.21
N ALA A 151 -13.06 -3.46 10.72
CA ALA A 151 -14.10 -4.18 11.43
C ALA A 151 -13.55 -5.51 11.95
N TRP A 152 -13.71 -5.74 13.26
CA TRP A 152 -13.25 -6.92 13.96
C TRP A 152 -14.43 -7.82 14.32
N HIS A 153 -14.27 -9.11 14.09
CA HIS A 153 -15.28 -10.14 14.30
C HIS A 153 -14.69 -11.28 15.14
N ALA A 154 -15.54 -12.04 15.84
CA ALA A 154 -15.12 -13.33 16.39
C ALA A 154 -14.66 -14.26 15.26
N ASP A 155 -13.56 -14.99 15.48
CA ASP A 155 -13.12 -16.07 14.61
C ASP A 155 -13.97 -17.31 14.87
N THR A 156 -14.82 -17.70 13.92
CA THR A 156 -15.62 -18.95 14.03
C THR A 156 -14.79 -20.20 13.75
N LYS A 157 -13.57 -20.04 13.21
CA LYS A 157 -12.68 -21.12 12.75
C LYS A 157 -13.27 -21.97 11.62
N ASN A 158 -14.36 -21.49 10.99
CA ASN A 158 -14.98 -22.15 9.86
C ASN A 158 -14.38 -21.63 8.54
N ASP A 159 -13.45 -22.40 7.98
CA ASP A 159 -12.83 -22.14 6.68
C ASP A 159 -13.59 -22.82 5.52
N ASP A 160 -14.68 -23.55 5.79
CA ASP A 160 -15.35 -24.40 4.79
C ASP A 160 -16.21 -23.62 3.78
N VAL A 161 -16.57 -22.37 4.09
CA VAL A 161 -17.37 -21.50 3.21
C VAL A 161 -16.79 -20.09 3.11
N PRO A 162 -16.91 -19.42 1.96
CA PRO A 162 -16.48 -18.03 1.79
C PRO A 162 -17.06 -17.12 2.88
N GLY A 163 -16.17 -16.46 3.62
CA GLY A 163 -16.55 -15.60 4.75
C GLY A 163 -17.08 -16.32 6.00
N GLY A 164 -17.11 -17.66 6.02
CA GLY A 164 -17.58 -18.47 7.16
C GLY A 164 -16.83 -18.20 8.46
N ARG A 165 -15.58 -17.74 8.34
CA ARG A 165 -14.70 -17.40 9.44
C ARG A 165 -15.10 -16.14 10.22
N PHE A 166 -15.89 -15.27 9.61
CA PHE A 166 -16.34 -14.02 10.22
C PHE A 166 -17.61 -14.24 11.03
N GLY A 167 -17.45 -14.35 12.34
CA GLY A 167 -18.55 -14.50 13.29
C GLY A 167 -19.16 -13.16 13.72
N GLU A 168 -19.64 -13.14 14.96
CA GLU A 168 -20.24 -11.96 15.57
C GLU A 168 -19.31 -10.74 15.52
N PHE A 169 -19.85 -9.59 15.09
CA PHE A 169 -19.15 -8.31 15.12
C PHE A 169 -18.75 -7.94 16.55
N LYS A 170 -17.51 -7.52 16.74
CA LYS A 170 -16.97 -7.11 18.04
C LYS A 170 -16.81 -5.61 18.12
N ASP A 171 -16.03 -5.03 17.21
CA ASP A 171 -15.79 -3.60 17.19
C ASP A 171 -15.34 -3.08 15.83
N ARG A 172 -15.38 -1.76 15.72
CA ARG A 172 -14.88 -1.01 14.57
C ARG A 172 -13.90 0.05 15.01
N LEU A 173 -12.77 0.10 14.31
CA LEU A 173 -11.75 1.14 14.40
C LEU A 173 -11.78 1.99 13.13
N ILE A 174 -11.71 3.31 13.29
CA ILE A 174 -11.69 4.25 12.17
C ILE A 174 -10.48 5.16 12.32
N HIS A 175 -9.61 5.16 11.31
CA HIS A 175 -8.47 6.05 11.18
C HIS A 175 -8.76 7.07 10.08
N ILE A 176 -8.73 8.35 10.43
CA ILE A 176 -8.95 9.46 9.51
C ILE A 176 -7.67 10.28 9.42
N THR A 177 -7.19 10.52 8.21
CA THR A 177 -6.15 11.51 7.93
C THR A 177 -6.73 12.60 7.03
N ILE A 178 -6.74 13.83 7.52
CA ILE A 178 -7.19 15.02 6.79
C ILE A 178 -5.96 15.67 6.14
N TYR A 179 -5.89 15.62 4.82
CA TYR A 179 -4.86 16.27 4.03
C TYR A 179 -5.34 17.64 3.57
N SER A 180 -4.72 18.71 4.08
CA SER A 180 -4.93 20.06 3.55
C SER A 180 -4.25 20.23 2.21
N ALA A 181 -4.83 21.05 1.33
CA ALA A 181 -4.20 21.44 0.07
C ALA A 181 -2.77 21.97 0.31
N PRO A 182 -1.81 21.65 -0.58
CA PRO A 182 -0.48 22.25 -0.54
C PRO A 182 -0.56 23.70 -1.04
N ASP A 183 0.48 24.49 -0.79
CA ASP A 183 0.48 25.93 -1.18
C ASP A 183 0.33 26.11 -2.69
N GLN A 184 0.82 25.14 -3.46
CA GLN A 184 0.72 25.12 -4.92
C GLN A 184 -0.61 24.55 -5.47
N GLY A 185 -1.50 24.06 -4.60
CA GLY A 185 -2.75 23.40 -4.99
C GLY A 185 -2.58 21.95 -5.45
N PHE A 186 -3.71 21.23 -5.53
CA PHE A 186 -3.73 19.80 -5.86
C PHE A 186 -3.38 19.49 -7.32
N GLU A 187 -3.73 20.39 -8.25
CA GLU A 187 -3.41 20.24 -9.68
C GLU A 187 -1.90 20.18 -9.88
N LYS A 188 -1.20 21.24 -9.46
CA LYS A 188 0.25 21.34 -9.57
C LYS A 188 0.97 20.25 -8.77
N LEU A 189 0.46 19.91 -7.58
CA LEU A 189 0.98 18.74 -6.84
C LEU A 189 0.90 17.46 -7.67
N ARG A 190 -0.23 17.18 -8.31
CA ARG A 190 -0.40 15.98 -9.13
C ARG A 190 0.48 16.00 -10.38
N GLU A 191 0.68 17.15 -11.01
CA GLU A 191 1.54 17.30 -12.18
C GLU A 191 3.03 17.08 -11.86
N GLU A 192 3.47 17.58 -10.71
CA GLU A 192 4.86 17.47 -10.27
C GLU A 192 5.18 16.14 -9.57
N SER A 193 4.14 15.44 -9.09
CA SER A 193 4.30 14.11 -8.49
C SER A 193 4.50 13.05 -9.58
N SER A 194 5.46 12.16 -9.36
CA SER A 194 5.81 11.14 -10.34
C SER A 194 5.66 9.73 -9.78
N ALA A 195 5.19 8.80 -10.62
CA ALA A 195 5.19 7.38 -10.28
C ALA A 195 6.61 6.90 -9.93
N TYR A 196 7.63 7.42 -10.61
CA TYR A 196 9.03 7.05 -10.39
C TYR A 196 9.59 7.47 -9.02
N SER A 197 8.93 8.40 -8.31
CA SER A 197 9.35 8.86 -6.98
C SER A 197 8.41 8.41 -5.87
N ASN A 198 7.10 8.38 -6.13
CA ASN A 198 6.08 8.28 -5.08
C ASN A 198 5.28 6.96 -5.13
N LEU A 199 5.38 6.18 -6.21
CA LEU A 199 4.68 4.91 -6.29
C LEU A 199 5.38 3.87 -5.41
N VAL A 200 4.69 3.40 -4.38
CA VAL A 200 5.15 2.25 -3.58
C VAL A 200 4.99 0.99 -4.42
N LEU A 201 6.09 0.30 -4.65
CA LEU A 201 6.20 -0.92 -5.45
C LEU A 201 6.01 -2.14 -4.54
N ASP A 202 5.34 -3.16 -5.07
CA ASP A 202 5.25 -4.50 -4.51
C ASP A 202 5.17 -5.54 -5.65
N SER A 203 5.34 -6.82 -5.34
CA SER A 203 5.33 -7.88 -6.37
C SER A 203 3.99 -7.96 -7.13
N ARG A 204 2.85 -7.72 -6.46
CA ARG A 204 1.52 -7.77 -7.10
C ARG A 204 1.35 -6.63 -8.09
N LEU A 205 1.76 -5.41 -7.73
CA LEU A 205 1.76 -4.26 -8.61
C LEU A 205 2.62 -4.51 -9.85
N MET A 206 3.85 -4.99 -9.66
CA MET A 206 4.76 -5.24 -10.77
C MET A 206 4.22 -6.30 -11.72
N THR A 207 3.74 -7.43 -11.20
CA THR A 207 3.14 -8.49 -12.04
C THR A 207 1.95 -7.95 -12.83
N ARG A 208 1.05 -7.20 -12.17
CA ARG A 208 -0.11 -6.64 -12.86
C ARG A 208 0.26 -5.59 -13.89
N GLY A 209 1.17 -4.67 -13.58
CA GLY A 209 1.61 -3.65 -14.54
C GLY A 209 2.19 -4.25 -15.81
N VAL A 210 2.86 -5.41 -15.71
CA VAL A 210 3.31 -6.18 -16.88
C VAL A 210 2.12 -6.76 -17.66
N ILE A 211 1.14 -7.39 -16.99
CA ILE A 211 -0.06 -7.95 -17.62
C ILE A 211 -0.89 -6.87 -18.33
N GLU A 212 -1.06 -5.72 -17.69
CA GLU A 212 -1.85 -4.58 -18.17
C GLU A 212 -1.07 -3.66 -19.13
N LYS A 213 0.23 -3.91 -19.31
CA LYS A 213 1.13 -3.10 -20.14
C LYS A 213 1.18 -1.63 -19.70
N ASP A 214 1.17 -1.40 -18.39
CA ASP A 214 1.41 -0.07 -17.83
C ASP A 214 2.86 0.35 -18.10
N HIS A 215 3.03 1.39 -18.93
CA HIS A 215 4.35 1.83 -19.38
C HIS A 215 5.24 2.35 -18.25
N ASP A 216 4.67 2.97 -17.22
CA ASP A 216 5.45 3.49 -16.09
C ASP A 216 5.95 2.32 -15.23
N ILE A 217 5.08 1.36 -14.93
CA ILE A 217 5.46 0.18 -14.14
C ILE A 217 6.48 -0.69 -14.89
N VAL A 218 6.30 -0.87 -16.20
CA VAL A 218 7.26 -1.62 -17.05
C VAL A 218 8.62 -0.91 -17.07
N SER A 219 8.64 0.42 -17.21
CA SER A 219 9.88 1.21 -17.17
C SER A 219 10.59 1.10 -15.81
N ILE A 220 9.84 1.19 -14.70
CA ILE A 220 10.37 0.97 -13.35
C ILE A 220 10.96 -0.44 -13.22
N GLY A 221 10.30 -1.46 -13.81
CA GLY A 221 10.81 -2.83 -13.84
C GLY A 221 12.18 -2.95 -14.53
N GLY A 222 12.37 -2.23 -15.64
CA GLY A 222 13.69 -2.10 -16.29
C GLY A 222 14.73 -1.47 -15.37
N MET A 223 14.39 -0.40 -14.66
CA MET A 223 15.31 0.25 -13.71
C MET A 223 15.66 -0.65 -12.52
N LEU A 224 14.72 -1.46 -12.02
CA LEU A 224 14.99 -2.46 -10.97
C LEU A 224 15.95 -3.55 -11.49
N TYR A 225 15.79 -3.96 -12.74
CA TYR A 225 16.67 -4.94 -13.38
C TYR A 225 18.10 -4.40 -13.58
N GLU A 226 18.25 -3.15 -14.03
CA GLU A 226 19.56 -2.49 -14.11
C GLU A 226 20.27 -2.46 -12.75
N MET A 227 19.55 -2.12 -11.68
CA MET A 227 20.12 -2.16 -10.32
C MET A 227 20.50 -3.57 -9.88
N CYS A 228 19.74 -4.59 -10.28
CA CYS A 228 20.09 -5.98 -10.03
C CYS A 228 21.39 -6.39 -10.73
N ILE A 229 21.61 -5.95 -11.98
CA ILE A 229 22.86 -6.17 -12.70
C ILE A 229 24.02 -5.47 -11.98
N THR A 230 23.85 -4.19 -11.62
CA THR A 230 24.90 -3.47 -10.88
C THR A 230 25.25 -4.18 -9.57
N PHE A 231 24.26 -4.61 -8.80
CA PHE A 231 24.51 -5.36 -7.57
C PHE A 231 25.22 -6.69 -7.84
N GLN A 232 24.78 -7.42 -8.86
CA GLN A 232 25.37 -8.70 -9.26
C GLN A 232 26.86 -8.55 -9.56
N ASP A 233 27.22 -7.55 -10.37
CA ASP A 233 28.58 -7.41 -10.89
C ASP A 233 29.52 -6.77 -9.85
N GLU A 234 29.04 -5.76 -9.11
CA GLU A 234 29.88 -5.00 -8.17
C GLU A 234 30.01 -5.66 -6.80
N VAL A 235 29.01 -6.44 -6.38
CA VAL A 235 28.93 -6.98 -5.01
C VAL A 235 28.85 -8.50 -5.01
N TYR A 236 27.89 -9.08 -5.77
CA TYR A 236 27.61 -10.51 -5.65
C TYR A 236 28.77 -11.37 -6.13
N PHE A 237 29.15 -11.22 -7.40
CA PHE A 237 30.26 -11.98 -8.00
C PHE A 237 31.64 -11.40 -7.65
N ASN A 238 31.70 -10.22 -7.04
CA ASN A 238 32.94 -9.56 -6.62
C ASN A 238 33.30 -9.82 -5.14
N GLY A 239 32.80 -10.90 -4.55
CA GLY A 239 33.26 -11.39 -3.26
C GLY A 239 32.17 -11.97 -2.36
N MET A 240 30.91 -11.50 -2.46
CA MET A 240 29.84 -12.05 -1.63
C MET A 240 29.58 -13.53 -1.92
N LYS A 241 29.61 -13.93 -3.20
CA LYS A 241 29.45 -15.33 -3.61
C LYS A 241 30.52 -16.22 -3.00
N ASP A 242 31.78 -15.80 -3.03
CA ASP A 242 32.88 -16.59 -2.48
C ASP A 242 32.73 -16.79 -0.97
N VAL A 243 32.28 -15.75 -0.25
CA VAL A 243 31.98 -15.85 1.19
C VAL A 243 30.87 -16.87 1.46
N LEU A 244 29.85 -16.95 0.61
CA LEU A 244 28.74 -17.92 0.76
C LEU A 244 29.18 -19.34 0.43
N ASP A 245 29.97 -19.51 -0.63
CA ASP A 245 30.43 -20.81 -1.10
C ASP A 245 31.48 -21.42 -0.17
N THR A 246 32.30 -20.59 0.48
CA THR A 246 33.38 -21.04 1.40
C THR A 246 33.00 -21.00 2.87
N GLY A 247 31.90 -20.33 3.22
CA GLY A 247 31.42 -20.22 4.59
C GLY A 247 31.01 -21.57 5.18
N PRO A 248 31.13 -21.76 6.51
CA PRO A 248 30.66 -22.98 7.20
C PRO A 248 29.14 -23.14 7.13
N PHE A 249 28.42 -22.05 6.82
CA PHE A 249 26.98 -22.01 6.65
C PHE A 249 26.66 -21.40 5.28
N ARG A 250 25.64 -21.92 4.60
CA ARG A 250 25.13 -21.36 3.33
C ARG A 250 24.23 -20.14 3.57
N GLY A 251 24.74 -19.21 4.36
CA GLY A 251 24.06 -17.97 4.69
C GLY A 251 24.96 -17.03 5.47
N ALA A 252 24.77 -15.74 5.25
CA ALA A 252 25.46 -14.66 5.90
C ALA A 252 24.51 -13.50 6.12
N SER A 253 24.73 -12.74 7.19
CA SER A 253 24.00 -11.51 7.43
C SER A 253 24.96 -10.42 7.89
N GLY A 254 24.69 -9.19 7.48
CA GLY A 254 25.46 -8.02 7.87
C GLY A 254 24.62 -6.75 7.81
N GLN A 255 25.26 -5.62 8.08
CA GLN A 255 24.63 -4.32 8.04
C GLN A 255 25.60 -3.28 7.49
N PHE A 256 25.15 -2.49 6.51
CA PHE A 256 25.86 -1.36 5.93
C PHE A 256 25.08 -0.08 6.22
N GLY A 257 25.56 0.70 7.19
CA GLY A 257 24.81 1.85 7.70
C GLY A 257 23.47 1.42 8.27
N MET A 258 22.36 1.84 7.66
CA MET A 258 20.99 1.46 8.07
C MET A 258 20.46 0.24 7.31
N VAL A 259 21.17 -0.23 6.28
CA VAL A 259 20.71 -1.31 5.40
C VAL A 259 21.20 -2.65 5.94
N LYS A 260 20.27 -3.54 6.25
CA LYS A 260 20.58 -4.92 6.58
C LYS A 260 20.69 -5.75 5.31
N VAL A 261 21.64 -6.64 5.30
CA VAL A 261 21.87 -7.59 4.21
C VAL A 261 21.72 -8.98 4.78
N LEU A 262 20.82 -9.76 4.18
CA LEU A 262 20.68 -11.17 4.46
C LEU A 262 20.92 -11.93 3.17
N CYS A 263 21.89 -12.82 3.18
CA CYS A 263 22.07 -13.77 2.12
C CYS A 263 21.90 -15.20 2.64
N ALA A 264 21.18 -16.02 1.90
CA ALA A 264 20.99 -17.43 2.22
C ALA A 264 20.70 -18.25 0.97
N GLU A 265 21.13 -19.51 0.99
CA GLU A 265 20.59 -20.50 0.07
C GLU A 265 19.21 -20.94 0.56
N MET A 266 18.20 -20.86 -0.30
CA MET A 266 16.86 -21.38 -0.04
C MET A 266 16.41 -22.26 -1.20
N CYS A 267 16.20 -23.55 -0.93
CA CYS A 267 15.77 -24.55 -1.91
C CYS A 267 16.71 -24.65 -3.13
N GLY A 268 18.03 -24.51 -2.93
CA GLY A 268 19.02 -24.53 -4.00
C GLY A 268 19.19 -23.21 -4.76
N TYR A 269 18.56 -22.13 -4.30
CA TYR A 269 18.71 -20.79 -4.88
C TYR A 269 19.44 -19.87 -3.92
N ASP A 270 20.41 -19.12 -4.43
CA ASP A 270 21.03 -18.04 -3.66
C ASP A 270 20.08 -16.85 -3.65
N ARG A 271 19.76 -16.36 -2.45
CA ARG A 271 18.92 -15.19 -2.25
C ARG A 271 19.67 -14.15 -1.47
N VAL A 272 19.60 -12.91 -1.92
CA VAL A 272 20.15 -11.75 -1.22
C VAL A 272 19.03 -10.76 -1.00
N MET A 273 18.74 -10.43 0.25
CA MET A 273 17.76 -9.44 0.65
C MET A 273 18.48 -8.23 1.24
N LEU A 274 18.14 -7.05 0.73
CA LEU A 274 18.54 -5.77 1.27
C LEU A 274 17.29 -5.14 1.89
N GLU A 275 17.36 -4.70 3.13
CA GLU A 275 16.21 -4.10 3.81
C GLU A 275 16.59 -2.95 4.74
N ASP A 276 15.66 -2.02 4.93
CA ASP A 276 15.65 -1.06 6.02
C ASP A 276 14.29 -1.08 6.75
N ASN A 277 14.02 -0.10 7.59
CA ASN A 277 12.77 -0.03 8.36
C ASN A 277 11.51 0.20 7.50
N SER A 278 11.67 0.57 6.22
CA SER A 278 10.61 1.07 5.36
C SER A 278 10.49 0.37 4.01
N SER A 279 11.56 -0.31 3.57
CA SER A 279 11.67 -0.87 2.23
C SER A 279 12.55 -2.12 2.20
N TYR A 280 12.34 -2.97 1.21
CA TYR A 280 13.24 -4.08 0.91
C TYR A 280 13.32 -4.37 -0.58
N VAL A 281 14.40 -5.05 -0.98
CA VAL A 281 14.54 -5.69 -2.29
C VAL A 281 15.24 -7.04 -2.11
N THR A 282 14.77 -8.05 -2.81
CA THR A 282 15.37 -9.40 -2.83
C THR A 282 15.81 -9.72 -4.23
N PHE A 283 17.09 -10.05 -4.39
CA PHE A 283 17.68 -10.61 -5.59
C PHE A 283 17.83 -12.12 -5.42
N GLN A 284 17.70 -12.86 -6.52
CA GLN A 284 17.83 -14.31 -6.52
C GLN A 284 18.63 -14.79 -7.72
N LEU A 285 19.51 -15.75 -7.49
CA LEU A 285 20.21 -16.50 -8.54
C LEU A 285 19.63 -17.91 -8.60
N ARG A 286 19.29 -18.38 -9.81
CA ARG A 286 18.89 -19.79 -10.00
C ARG A 286 20.12 -20.69 -9.97
N PRO A 287 20.01 -21.94 -9.49
CA PRO A 287 21.10 -22.89 -9.57
C PRO A 287 21.59 -23.02 -11.03
N GLY A 288 22.90 -22.82 -11.23
CA GLY A 288 23.56 -22.84 -12.55
C GLY A 288 23.33 -21.61 -13.43
N SER A 289 22.57 -20.61 -12.99
CA SER A 289 22.41 -19.35 -13.70
C SER A 289 23.63 -18.45 -13.56
N LYS A 290 23.92 -17.67 -14.59
CA LYS A 290 24.87 -16.55 -14.53
C LYS A 290 24.22 -15.22 -14.20
N HIS A 291 22.89 -15.17 -14.21
CA HIS A 291 22.12 -13.94 -14.08
C HIS A 291 21.19 -13.99 -12.88
N MET A 292 21.33 -13.00 -12.01
CA MET A 292 20.40 -12.70 -10.93
C MET A 292 19.14 -12.02 -11.48
N TYR A 293 18.05 -12.12 -10.73
CA TYR A 293 16.81 -11.39 -11.00
C TYR A 293 16.21 -10.85 -9.70
N VAL A 294 15.33 -9.85 -9.84
CA VAL A 294 14.54 -9.32 -8.72
C VAL A 294 13.42 -10.30 -8.38
N LEU A 295 13.50 -10.91 -7.20
CA LEU A 295 12.48 -11.83 -6.69
C LEU A 295 11.31 -11.08 -6.06
N GLY A 296 11.60 -10.04 -5.27
CA GLY A 296 10.59 -9.31 -4.53
C GLY A 296 11.09 -7.96 -4.07
N GLN A 297 10.15 -7.05 -3.79
CA GLN A 297 10.44 -5.69 -3.40
C GLN A 297 9.25 -5.09 -2.65
N GLN A 298 9.54 -4.13 -1.77
CA GLN A 298 8.57 -3.25 -1.15
C GLN A 298 9.21 -1.86 -0.99
N GLY A 299 8.48 -0.80 -1.36
CA GLY A 299 8.92 0.58 -1.21
C GLY A 299 8.96 1.34 -2.53
N THR A 300 9.32 2.61 -2.51
CA THR A 300 9.43 3.44 -3.72
C THR A 300 10.75 3.15 -4.46
N LEU A 301 10.80 3.46 -5.76
CA LEU A 301 12.03 3.28 -6.54
C LEU A 301 13.24 4.04 -5.93
N PRO A 302 13.13 5.28 -5.43
CA PRO A 302 14.24 5.94 -4.74
C PRO A 302 14.70 5.23 -3.48
N GLN A 303 13.77 4.68 -2.69
CA GLN A 303 14.09 3.90 -1.48
C GLN A 303 14.88 2.64 -1.85
N ILE A 304 14.36 1.84 -2.80
CA ILE A 304 15.04 0.63 -3.26
C ILE A 304 16.41 0.95 -3.86
N ARG A 305 16.51 2.01 -4.65
CA ARG A 305 17.78 2.50 -5.19
C ARG A 305 18.77 2.87 -4.09
N ASN A 306 18.30 3.46 -3.01
CA ASN A 306 19.15 3.80 -1.86
C ASN A 306 19.67 2.54 -1.16
N LEU A 307 18.85 1.48 -1.03
CA LEU A 307 19.29 0.19 -0.48
C LEU A 307 20.47 -0.36 -1.28
N VAL A 308 20.31 -0.48 -2.60
CA VAL A 308 21.34 -1.04 -3.50
C VAL A 308 22.59 -0.17 -3.50
N ARG A 309 22.45 1.16 -3.64
CA ARG A 309 23.59 2.09 -3.67
C ARG A 309 24.41 2.08 -2.38
N THR A 310 23.75 1.92 -1.23
CA THR A 310 24.45 1.87 0.05
C THR A 310 25.38 0.66 0.14
N VAL A 311 24.97 -0.48 -0.44
CA VAL A 311 25.79 -1.69 -0.45
C VAL A 311 26.85 -1.68 -1.54
N VAL A 312 26.55 -1.11 -2.72
CA VAL A 312 27.50 -1.04 -3.86
C VAL A 312 28.63 0.00 -3.64
N ARG A 313 28.37 1.09 -2.92
CA ARG A 313 29.35 2.20 -2.74
C ARG A 313 30.39 1.96 -1.64
N MET A 314 30.28 0.88 -0.87
CA MET A 314 31.23 0.55 0.19
C MET A 314 32.28 -0.43 -0.31
#